data_AF-A0A348ZVI4-F1
#
_entry.id   AF-A0A348ZVI4-F1
#
_cell.length_a   1.000
_cell.length_b   1.000
_cell.length_c   1.000
_cell.angle_alpha   90.00
_cell.angle_beta   90.00
_cell.angle_gamma   90.00
#
_symmetry.space_group_name_H-M   'P 1'
#
loop_
_entity.id
_entity.type
_entity.pdbx_description
1 polymer ?
#
loop_
_entity_poly.entity_id
_entity_poly.type
_entity_poly.pdbx_seq_one_letter_code
_entity_poly.pdbx_strand_id
1 'polypeptide(L)'
;MEGYIRPGVGSTPFCPGCGHGILMGLILRAIDAVNMDMDRMLFVSGIGCAAWIPSPHYNGDTLHTLHGRALPFATGAKLFNPDLCIMVISGDGDLASIGGNHLIHAARRNIDLKVICANNMIYGMTGG
;
A
#
# COMPACT_ATOMS: atom_id res chain seq x y z
N MET A 1 7.03 11.16 13.45
CA MET A 1 5.91 10.30 13.04
C MET A 1 4.64 11.10 12.73
N GLU A 2 4.29 12.14 13.51
CA GLU A 2 3.10 12.98 13.24
C GLU A 2 3.06 13.59 11.83
N GLY A 3 4.20 14.03 11.28
CA GLY A 3 4.28 14.56 9.92
C GLY A 3 3.94 13.56 8.80
N TYR A 4 3.99 12.26 9.09
CA TYR A 4 3.70 11.19 8.12
C TYR A 4 2.25 10.71 8.17
N ILE A 5 1.47 11.11 9.17
CA ILE A 5 0.08 10.70 9.34
C ILE A 5 -0.83 11.84 8.88
N ARG A 6 -1.85 11.51 8.07
CA ARG A 6 -2.77 12.50 7.52
C ARG A 6 -3.52 13.24 8.65
N PRO A 7 -3.52 14.58 8.65
CA PRO A 7 -4.29 15.36 9.62
C PRO A 7 -5.78 14.99 9.60
N GLY A 8 -6.39 14.90 10.78
CA GLY A 8 -7.82 14.59 10.94
C GLY A 8 -8.16 13.10 10.96
N VAL A 9 -7.18 12.20 10.75
CA VAL A 9 -7.39 10.76 10.87
C VAL A 9 -7.09 10.31 12.31
N GLY A 10 -8.13 10.21 13.14
CA GLY A 10 -8.00 9.95 14.58
C GLY A 10 -8.00 8.48 15.01
N SER A 11 -8.31 7.54 14.11
CA SER A 11 -8.42 6.11 14.45
C SER A 11 -8.16 5.21 13.24
N THR A 12 -7.77 3.96 13.50
CA THR A 12 -7.65 2.92 12.47
C THR A 12 -8.89 2.02 12.46
N PRO A 13 -9.30 1.46 11.30
CA PRO A 13 -10.38 0.47 11.24
C PRO A 13 -9.93 -0.93 11.68
N PHE A 14 -8.66 -1.11 12.05
CA PHE A 14 -8.11 -2.41 12.41
C PHE A 14 -8.63 -2.90 13.76
N CYS A 15 -8.87 -4.20 13.85
CA CYS A 15 -9.22 -4.86 15.11
C CYS A 15 -8.08 -4.67 16.15
N PRO A 16 -8.40 -4.60 17.45
CA PRO A 16 -7.39 -4.65 18.50
C PRO A 16 -6.50 -5.89 18.34
N GLY A 17 -5.18 -5.70 18.33
CA GLY A 17 -4.20 -6.78 18.10
C GLY A 17 -3.92 -7.12 16.62
N CYS A 18 -4.57 -6.46 15.66
CA CYS A 18 -4.29 -6.68 14.24
C CYS A 18 -2.88 -6.22 13.85
N GLY A 19 -2.12 -7.10 13.19
CA GLY A 19 -0.76 -6.82 12.74
C GLY A 19 -0.64 -5.71 11.68
N HIS A 20 -1.72 -5.37 10.97
CA HIS A 20 -1.71 -4.29 9.98
C HIS A 20 -1.36 -2.92 10.58
N GLY A 21 -1.79 -2.64 11.81
CA GLY A 21 -1.41 -1.40 12.51
C GLY A 21 0.09 -1.35 12.86
N ILE A 22 0.68 -2.51 13.20
CA ILE A 22 2.12 -2.62 13.44
C ILE A 22 2.88 -2.41 12.13
N LEU A 23 2.45 -3.07 11.05
CA LEU A 23 3.04 -2.92 9.72
C LEU A 23 2.97 -1.46 9.24
N MET A 24 1.84 -0.79 9.44
CA MET A 24 1.65 0.62 9.12
C MET A 24 2.71 1.51 9.77
N GLY A 25 3.00 1.33 11.06
CA GLY A 25 4.03 2.09 11.76
C GLY A 25 5.46 1.69 11.39
N LEU A 26 5.70 0.42 11.04
CA LEU A 26 7.02 -0.03 10.56
C LEU A 26 7.37 0.56 9.19
N ILE A 27 6.41 0.64 8.27
CA ILE A 27 6.60 1.26 6.95
C ILE A 27 6.99 2.73 7.11
N LEU A 28 6.29 3.51 7.93
CA LEU A 28 6.61 4.92 8.15
C LEU A 28 7.99 5.13 8.80
N ARG A 29 8.39 4.26 9.73
CA ARG A 29 9.73 4.29 10.31
C ARG A 29 10.81 3.95 9.29
N ALA A 30 10.52 3.05 8.36
CA ALA A 30 11.46 2.73 7.27
C ALA A 30 11.61 3.92 6.31
N ILE A 31 10.51 4.58 5.94
CA ILE A 31 10.50 5.81 5.11
C ILE A 31 11.34 6.90 5.77
N ASP A 32 11.13 7.13 7.07
CA ASP A 32 11.87 8.12 7.87
C ASP A 32 13.37 7.78 7.94
N ALA A 33 13.72 6.52 8.22
CA ALA A 33 15.10 6.08 8.36
C ALA A 33 15.94 6.25 7.08
N VAL A 34 15.31 6.21 5.91
CA VAL A 34 15.98 6.42 4.61
C VAL A 34 15.78 7.83 4.05
N ASN A 35 15.18 8.74 4.82
CA ASN A 35 14.87 10.11 4.43
C ASN A 35 14.12 10.19 3.08
N MET A 36 13.10 9.34 2.89
CA MET A 36 12.25 9.41 1.71
C MET A 36 11.36 10.66 1.76
N ASP A 37 11.36 11.43 0.67
CA ASP A 37 10.54 12.63 0.51
C ASP A 37 9.07 12.26 0.28
N MET A 38 8.22 12.60 1.25
CA MET A 38 6.79 12.31 1.21
C MET A 38 6.05 13.03 0.08
N ASP A 39 6.53 14.18 -0.38
CA ASP A 39 5.92 14.92 -1.49
C ASP A 39 6.11 14.20 -2.84
N ARG A 40 7.05 13.25 -2.90
CA ARG A 40 7.30 12.38 -4.06
C ARG A 40 6.71 10.99 -3.91
N MET A 41 6.07 10.68 -2.78
CA MET A 41 5.54 9.35 -2.49
C MET A 41 4.13 9.20 -3.04
N LEU A 42 3.90 8.11 -3.77
CA LEU A 42 2.57 7.66 -4.15
C LEU A 42 2.31 6.28 -3.56
N PHE A 43 1.33 6.19 -2.66
CA PHE A 43 0.89 4.93 -2.10
C PHE A 43 -0.29 4.38 -2.90
N VAL A 44 -0.22 3.13 -3.32
CA VAL A 44 -1.28 2.49 -4.09
C VAL A 44 -1.77 1.25 -3.36
N SER A 45 -3.07 1.11 -3.19
CA SER A 45 -3.68 -0.06 -2.56
C SER A 45 -4.80 -0.63 -3.41
N GLY A 46 -5.09 -1.92 -3.22
CA GLY A 46 -6.29 -2.56 -3.76
C GLY A 46 -7.43 -2.47 -2.75
N ILE A 47 -8.14 -3.57 -2.53
CA ILE A 47 -9.23 -3.70 -1.55
C ILE A 47 -8.91 -4.79 -0.53
N GLY A 48 -9.20 -4.52 0.74
CA GLY A 48 -8.98 -5.44 1.86
C GLY A 48 -8.52 -4.71 3.11
N CYS A 49 -8.38 -5.41 4.25
CA CYS A 49 -7.90 -4.77 5.48
C CYS A 49 -6.57 -4.05 5.25
N ALA A 50 -5.61 -4.70 4.60
CA ALA A 50 -4.32 -4.13 4.27
C ALA A 50 -4.38 -2.84 3.43
N ALA A 51 -5.42 -2.64 2.62
CA ALA A 51 -5.56 -1.43 1.80
C ALA A 51 -5.80 -0.17 2.64
N TRP A 52 -6.25 -0.31 3.88
CA TRP A 52 -6.41 0.80 4.81
C TRP A 52 -5.09 1.30 5.37
N ILE A 53 -3.99 0.54 5.25
CA ILE A 53 -2.66 0.93 5.78
C ILE A 53 -2.23 2.30 5.23
N PRO A 54 -2.17 2.52 3.89
CA PRO A 54 -1.84 3.84 3.37
C PRO A 54 -3.02 4.81 3.33
N SER A 55 -4.22 4.34 2.96
CA SER A 55 -5.37 5.20 2.71
C SER A 55 -6.48 4.96 3.74
N PRO A 56 -6.84 5.94 4.59
CA PRO A 56 -6.48 7.35 4.52
C PRO A 56 -5.28 7.76 5.41
N HIS A 57 -4.58 6.82 6.05
CA HIS A 57 -3.69 7.13 7.17
C HIS A 57 -2.41 7.91 6.83
N TYR A 58 -1.81 7.72 5.66
CA TYR A 58 -0.55 8.37 5.31
C TYR A 58 -0.76 9.78 4.76
N ASN A 59 0.11 10.69 5.21
CA ASN A 59 0.19 12.08 4.75
C ASN A 59 1.00 12.18 3.45
N GLY A 60 0.44 11.61 2.39
CA GLY A 60 0.97 11.66 1.03
C GLY A 60 -0.12 11.32 0.03
N ASP A 61 0.22 11.26 -1.25
CA ASP A 61 -0.75 10.88 -2.28
C ASP A 61 -1.09 9.39 -2.17
N THR A 62 -2.39 9.10 -2.20
CA THR A 62 -2.91 7.73 -2.06
C THR A 62 -3.90 7.42 -3.18
N LEU A 63 -3.72 6.28 -3.84
CA LEU A 63 -4.69 5.69 -4.75
C LEU A 63 -5.26 4.41 -4.14
N HIS A 64 -6.49 4.51 -3.62
CA HIS A 64 -7.27 3.35 -3.20
C HIS A 64 -8.06 2.83 -4.41
N THR A 65 -7.52 1.79 -5.05
CA THR A 65 -7.97 1.32 -6.37
C THR A 65 -8.97 0.16 -6.26
N LEU A 66 -9.27 -0.47 -7.41
CA LEU A 66 -10.12 -1.66 -7.45
C LEU A 66 -9.37 -2.91 -6.95
N HIS A 67 -10.14 -3.90 -6.50
CA HIS A 67 -9.61 -5.16 -5.97
C HIS A 67 -8.68 -5.86 -6.99
N GLY A 68 -7.44 -6.11 -6.59
CA GLY A 68 -6.37 -6.68 -7.41
C GLY A 68 -5.93 -5.81 -8.57
N ARG A 69 -6.17 -4.49 -8.54
CA ARG A 69 -5.78 -3.54 -9.60
C ARG A 69 -4.75 -2.50 -9.13
N ALA A 70 -4.20 -2.65 -7.93
CA ALA A 70 -3.17 -1.75 -7.42
C ALA A 70 -1.93 -1.68 -8.35
N LEU A 71 -1.45 -2.85 -8.82
CA LEU A 71 -0.25 -2.92 -9.67
C LEU A 71 -0.43 -2.32 -11.07
N PRO A 72 -1.54 -2.54 -11.81
CA PRO A 72 -1.83 -1.81 -13.04
C PRO A 72 -1.83 -0.29 -12.87
N PHE A 73 -2.47 0.22 -11.81
CA PHE A 73 -2.48 1.64 -11.50
C PHE A 73 -1.09 2.18 -11.18
N ALA A 74 -0.35 1.48 -10.31
CA ALA A 74 1.03 1.82 -9.97
C ALA A 74 1.94 1.83 -11.21
N THR A 75 1.76 0.87 -12.12
CA THR A 75 2.47 0.81 -13.40
C THR A 75 2.17 2.04 -14.25
N GLY A 76 0.89 2.39 -14.43
CA GLY A 76 0.50 3.58 -15.18
C GLY A 76 1.07 4.86 -14.57
N ALA A 77 0.99 5.00 -13.25
CA ALA A 77 1.52 6.17 -12.54
C ALA A 77 3.04 6.30 -12.70
N LYS A 78 3.81 5.21 -12.59
CA LYS A 78 5.28 5.24 -12.76
C LYS A 78 5.68 5.56 -14.21
N LEU A 79 4.92 5.06 -15.19
CA LEU A 79 5.16 5.36 -16.59
C LEU A 79 4.84 6.82 -16.93
N PHE A 80 3.80 7.38 -16.31
CA PHE A 80 3.44 8.79 -16.49
C PHE A 80 4.45 9.73 -15.83
N ASN A 81 4.83 9.44 -14.58
CA ASN A 81 5.79 10.22 -13.84
C ASN A 81 6.87 9.32 -13.20
N PRO A 82 8.02 9.13 -13.89
CA PRO A 82 9.13 8.30 -13.42
C PRO A 82 9.76 8.79 -12.10
N ASP A 83 9.57 10.05 -11.75
CA ASP A 83 10.11 10.67 -10.54
C ASP A 83 9.35 10.30 -9.26
N LEU A 84 8.16 9.69 -9.37
CA LEU A 84 7.41 9.24 -8.21
C LEU A 84 8.07 8.02 -7.54
N CYS A 85 8.17 8.05 -6.22
CA CYS A 85 8.47 6.87 -5.43
C CYS A 85 7.15 6.14 -5.12
N ILE A 86 6.91 5.02 -5.79
CA ILE A 86 5.64 4.31 -5.66
C ILE A 86 5.77 3.13 -4.72
N MET A 87 4.87 3.07 -3.73
CA MET A 87 4.74 1.96 -2.81
C MET A 87 3.34 1.36 -2.89
N VAL A 88 3.27 0.12 -3.36
CA VAL A 88 2.04 -0.68 -3.40
C VAL A 88 1.92 -1.43 -2.08
N ILE A 89 0.84 -1.20 -1.32
CA ILE A 89 0.57 -1.90 -0.06
C ILE A 89 -0.79 -2.57 -0.19
N SER A 90 -0.81 -3.89 -0.15
CA SER A 90 -2.05 -4.65 -0.31
C SER A 90 -1.98 -6.03 0.33
N GLY A 91 -3.12 -6.71 0.43
CA GLY A 91 -3.25 -8.01 1.07
C GLY A 91 -2.82 -9.17 0.16
N ASP A 92 -2.63 -10.35 0.75
CA ASP A 92 -2.38 -11.62 0.06
C ASP A 92 -3.48 -11.97 -0.97
N GLY A 93 -4.75 -11.86 -0.59
CA GLY A 93 -5.87 -12.08 -1.53
C GLY A 93 -5.90 -11.09 -2.69
N ASP A 94 -5.63 -9.82 -2.41
CA ASP A 94 -5.63 -8.78 -3.42
C ASP A 94 -4.47 -8.95 -4.43
N LEU A 95 -3.26 -9.26 -3.94
CA LEU A 95 -2.05 -9.37 -4.78
C LEU A 95 -1.87 -10.74 -5.43
N ALA A 96 -2.08 -11.82 -4.67
CA ALA A 96 -1.70 -13.18 -5.09
C ALA A 96 -2.90 -14.01 -5.58
N SER A 97 -4.14 -13.61 -5.28
CA SER A 97 -5.34 -14.23 -5.85
C SER A 97 -5.83 -13.43 -7.06
N ILE A 98 -6.81 -12.54 -6.92
CA ILE A 98 -7.40 -11.80 -8.05
C ILE A 98 -6.40 -10.88 -8.78
N GLY A 99 -5.35 -10.43 -8.09
CA GLY A 99 -4.26 -9.63 -8.66
C GLY A 99 -3.07 -10.42 -9.20
N GLY A 100 -3.04 -11.75 -9.08
CA GLY A 100 -1.84 -12.57 -9.27
C GLY A 100 -1.15 -12.39 -10.62
N ASN A 101 -1.92 -12.32 -11.72
CA ASN A 101 -1.36 -12.08 -13.06
C ASN A 101 -0.66 -10.72 -13.16
N HIS A 102 -1.20 -9.69 -12.50
CA HIS A 102 -0.57 -8.37 -12.51
C HIS A 102 0.72 -8.36 -11.71
N LEU A 103 0.80 -9.10 -10.60
CA LEU A 103 2.01 -9.28 -9.80
C LEU A 103 3.13 -9.90 -10.61
N ILE A 104 2.87 -11.04 -11.25
CA ILE A 104 3.86 -11.74 -12.08
C ILE A 104 4.35 -10.83 -13.22
N HIS A 105 3.43 -10.12 -13.89
CA HIS A 105 3.81 -9.26 -14.99
C HIS A 105 4.47 -7.94 -14.56
N ALA A 106 4.15 -7.40 -13.38
CA ALA A 106 4.85 -6.25 -12.81
C ALA A 106 6.32 -6.61 -12.52
N ALA A 107 6.55 -7.76 -11.88
CA ALA A 107 7.89 -8.28 -11.63
C ALA A 107 8.66 -8.52 -12.94
N ARG A 108 8.02 -9.13 -13.95
CA ARG A 108 8.64 -9.37 -15.26
C ARG A 108 9.04 -8.08 -16.00
N ARG A 109 8.29 -6.98 -15.83
CA ARG A 109 8.60 -5.69 -16.46
C ARG A 109 9.74 -4.95 -15.76
N ASN A 110 10.09 -5.35 -14.53
CA ASN A 110 11.11 -4.70 -13.71
C ASN A 110 10.92 -3.18 -13.59
N ILE A 111 9.67 -2.76 -13.42
CA ILE A 111 9.34 -1.35 -13.15
C ILE A 111 9.72 -1.06 -11.71
N ASP A 112 10.36 0.09 -11.45
CA ASP A 112 10.74 0.54 -10.11
C ASP A 112 9.50 0.82 -9.25
N LEU A 113 8.99 -0.24 -8.63
CA LEU A 113 7.85 -0.27 -7.72
C LEU A 113 8.26 -1.01 -6.45
N LYS A 114 7.84 -0.51 -5.30
CA LYS A 114 8.00 -1.21 -4.02
C LYS A 114 6.67 -1.88 -3.68
N VAL A 115 6.62 -3.21 -3.60
CA VAL A 115 5.37 -3.94 -3.35
C VAL A 115 5.45 -4.64 -1.98
N ILE A 116 4.54 -4.28 -1.09
CA ILE A 116 4.41 -4.84 0.26
C ILE A 116 3.13 -5.67 0.31
N CYS A 117 3.29 -6.98 0.42
CA CYS A 117 2.21 -7.92 0.65
C CYS A 117 2.02 -8.11 2.16
N ALA A 118 0.91 -7.59 2.69
CA ALA A 118 0.49 -7.84 4.07
C ALA A 118 -0.19 -9.22 4.14
N ASN A 119 0.61 -10.26 4.35
CA ASN A 119 0.14 -11.63 4.33
C ASN A 119 -0.39 -12.07 5.70
N ASN A 120 -1.71 -12.10 5.85
CA ASN A 120 -2.42 -12.64 7.00
C ASN A 120 -3.13 -13.98 6.69
N MET A 121 -2.89 -14.55 5.50
CA MET A 121 -3.38 -15.86 5.04
C MET A 121 -4.92 -15.98 5.03
N ILE A 122 -5.67 -14.87 4.96
CA ILE A 122 -7.14 -14.88 5.02
C ILE A 122 -7.76 -13.59 4.47
N TYR A 123 -8.97 -13.67 3.92
CA TYR A 123 -9.73 -12.49 3.49
C TYR A 123 -10.48 -11.85 4.67
N GLY A 124 -9.72 -11.21 5.57
CA GLY A 124 -10.26 -10.70 6.83
C GLY A 124 -11.41 -9.68 6.68
N MET A 125 -11.36 -8.80 5.68
CA MET A 125 -12.40 -7.78 5.46
C MET A 125 -13.76 -8.38 5.10
N THR A 126 -13.76 -9.55 4.46
CA THR A 126 -14.98 -10.23 4.01
C THR A 126 -15.50 -11.25 5.01
N GLY A 127 -14.97 -11.25 6.25
CA GLY A 127 -15.47 -12.09 7.34
C GLY A 127 -14.55 -13.25 7.73
N GLY A 128 -13.38 -13.38 7.09
CA GLY A 128 -12.46 -14.48 7.36
C GLY A 128 -12.87 -15.75 6.64
#